data_AF-A0A257PAC2-F1
#
_entry.id   AF-A0A257PAC2-F1
#
_cell.length_a   1.000
_cell.length_b   1.000
_cell.length_c   1.000
_cell.angle_alpha   90.00
_cell.angle_beta   90.00
_cell.angle_gamma   90.00
#
_symmetry.space_group_name_H-M   'P 1'
#
loop_
_entity.id
_entity.type
_entity.pdbx_description
1 polymer ?
#
loop_
_entity_poly.entity_id
_entity_poly.type
_entity_poly.pdbx_seq_one_letter_code
_entity_poly.pdbx_strand_id
1 'polypeptide(L)'
;VQQIEITDRTPVIGFDGKPTSGVRLAKQFGINLAPTVLFFGTGGKEIGERITGAPTADFYGAFIDRALKESAKAIKDQKPSGAA
;
A
#
# COMPACT_ATOMS: atom_id res chain seq x y z
N VAL A 1 -2.22 6.63 7.25
CA VAL A 1 -1.15 6.43 6.25
C VAL A 1 0.09 6.01 7.00
N GLN A 2 0.81 5.00 6.54
CA GLN A 2 2.07 4.52 7.14
C GLN A 2 3.18 4.70 6.11
N GLN A 3 4.31 5.27 6.51
CA GLN A 3 5.53 5.31 5.71
C GLN A 3 6.49 4.23 6.18
N ILE A 4 7.09 3.51 5.25
CA ILE A 4 8.05 2.44 5.51
C ILE A 4 9.28 2.69 4.65
N GLU A 5 10.45 2.74 5.29
CA GLU A 5 11.73 2.76 4.58
C GLU A 5 11.98 1.37 3.97
N ILE A 6 12.07 1.28 2.64
CA ILE A 6 12.11 0.00 1.92
C ILE A 6 13.41 -0.77 2.15
N THR A 7 14.44 -0.11 2.66
CA THR A 7 15.74 -0.72 2.99
C THR A 7 15.89 -1.07 4.48
N ASP A 8 14.93 -0.68 5.33
CA ASP A 8 15.03 -0.88 6.78
C ASP A 8 14.69 -2.33 7.20
N ARG A 9 15.43 -2.81 8.20
CA ARG A 9 15.26 -4.12 8.85
C ARG A 9 14.57 -4.03 10.20
N THR A 10 14.31 -2.83 10.71
CA THR A 10 13.54 -2.62 11.93
C THR A 10 12.17 -3.34 11.84
N PRO A 11 11.78 -4.11 12.86
CA PRO A 11 10.50 -4.81 12.86
C PRO A 11 9.31 -3.85 12.75
N VAL A 12 8.36 -4.20 11.89
CA VAL A 12 7.03 -3.59 11.82
C VAL A 12 5.97 -4.69 11.83
N ILE A 13 4.71 -4.37 12.13
CA ILE A 13 3.64 -5.39 12.12
C ILE A 13 3.01 -5.46 10.72
N GLY A 14 2.96 -6.66 10.16
CA GLY A 14 2.30 -6.94 8.88
C GLY A 14 0.78 -7.06 9.01
N PHE A 15 0.10 -7.17 7.86
CA PHE A 15 -1.36 -7.34 7.83
C PHE A 15 -1.85 -8.66 8.44
N ASP A 16 -0.99 -9.66 8.54
CA ASP A 16 -1.25 -10.95 9.21
C ASP A 16 -0.98 -10.92 10.72
N GLY A 17 -0.66 -9.75 11.27
CA GLY A 17 -0.31 -9.55 12.68
C GLY A 17 1.10 -10.04 13.04
N LYS A 18 1.91 -10.53 12.08
CA LYS A 18 3.26 -11.03 12.35
C LYS A 18 4.32 -9.96 12.12
N PRO A 19 5.46 -10.03 12.83
CA PRO A 19 6.59 -9.13 12.57
C PRO A 19 7.14 -9.28 11.15
N THR A 20 7.16 -8.17 10.40
CA THR A 20 7.79 -7.99 9.11
C THR A 20 8.88 -6.88 9.18
N SER A 21 9.40 -6.40 8.06
CA SER A 21 10.31 -5.24 8.00
C SER A 21 10.17 -4.54 6.64
N GLY A 22 10.73 -3.34 6.49
CA GLY A 22 10.73 -2.61 5.24
C GLY A 22 11.26 -3.42 4.06
N VAL A 23 12.43 -4.04 4.21
CA VAL A 23 13.01 -4.93 3.19
C VAL A 23 12.13 -6.13 2.82
N ARG A 24 11.38 -6.68 3.80
CA ARG A 24 10.51 -7.84 3.55
C ARG A 24 9.24 -7.41 2.83
N LEU A 25 8.64 -6.30 3.24
CA LEU A 25 7.48 -5.71 2.59
C LEU A 25 7.81 -5.27 1.16
N ALA A 26 8.94 -4.60 0.94
CA ALA A 26 9.38 -4.19 -0.39
C ALA A 26 9.54 -5.39 -1.33
N LYS A 27 10.18 -6.47 -0.86
CA LYS A 27 10.29 -7.72 -1.62
C LYS A 27 8.93 -8.37 -1.88
N GLN A 28 8.06 -8.43 -0.86
CA GLN A 28 6.72 -9.02 -0.96
C GLN A 28 5.85 -8.30 -2.00
N PHE A 29 5.92 -6.98 -2.06
CA PHE A 29 5.12 -6.16 -2.98
C PHE A 29 5.85 -5.86 -4.30
N GLY A 30 7.08 -6.35 -4.50
CA GLY A 30 7.86 -6.10 -5.71
C GLY A 30 8.30 -4.64 -5.88
N ILE A 31 8.52 -3.92 -4.77
CA ILE A 31 8.95 -2.52 -4.77
C ILE A 31 10.47 -2.45 -4.83
N ASN A 32 10.97 -1.85 -5.90
CA ASN A 32 12.39 -1.58 -6.14
C ASN A 32 12.71 -0.09 -6.31
N LEU A 33 11.68 0.77 -6.33
CA LEU A 33 11.80 2.21 -6.52
C LEU A 33 10.99 2.95 -5.45
N ALA A 34 11.62 3.97 -4.87
CA ALA A 34 10.96 4.92 -3.98
C ALA A 34 10.85 6.30 -4.66
N PRO A 35 9.77 7.08 -4.40
CA PRO A 35 8.59 6.68 -3.63
C PRO A 35 7.65 5.76 -4.43
N THR A 36 7.03 4.79 -3.74
CA THR A 36 5.87 4.06 -4.26
C THR A 36 4.75 4.05 -3.21
N VAL A 37 3.53 4.40 -3.61
CA VAL A 37 2.34 4.38 -2.75
C VAL A 37 1.41 3.25 -3.19
N LEU A 38 1.02 2.44 -2.22
CA LEU A 38 0.11 1.31 -2.37
C LEU A 38 -1.14 1.58 -1.52
N PHE A 39 -2.29 1.07 -1.96
CA PHE A 39 -3.54 1.17 -1.24
C PHE A 39 -4.00 -0.23 -0.84
N PHE A 40 -4.51 -0.36 0.38
CA PHE A 40 -4.89 -1.64 0.96
C PHE A 40 -6.32 -1.60 1.49
N GLY A 41 -7.08 -2.65 1.19
CA GLY A 41 -8.41 -2.90 1.73
C GLY A 41 -8.36 -3.79 2.97
N THR A 42 -9.48 -4.44 3.28
CA THR A 42 -9.58 -5.34 4.44
C THR A 42 -8.59 -6.51 4.32
N GLY A 43 -7.98 -6.90 5.44
CA GLY A 43 -7.02 -8.00 5.51
C GLY A 43 -5.70 -7.78 4.76
N GLY A 44 -5.38 -6.54 4.37
CA GLY A 44 -4.15 -6.25 3.62
C GLY A 44 -4.21 -6.60 2.14
N LYS A 45 -5.42 -6.80 1.58
CA LYS A 45 -5.59 -6.97 0.14
C LYS A 45 -5.25 -5.66 -0.56
N GLU A 46 -4.27 -5.69 -1.45
CA GLU A 46 -3.93 -4.54 -2.28
C GLU A 46 -5.10 -4.19 -3.22
N ILE A 47 -5.39 -2.91 -3.35
CA ILE A 47 -6.48 -2.33 -4.14
C ILE A 47 -6.00 -1.03 -4.78
N GLY A 48 -6.74 -0.56 -5.79
CA GLY A 48 -6.43 0.70 -6.46
C GLY A 48 -5.13 0.69 -7.27
N GLU A 49 -4.89 1.76 -8.02
CA GLU A 49 -3.67 1.94 -8.80
C GLU A 49 -2.48 2.32 -7.90
N ARG A 50 -1.34 1.65 -8.07
CA ARG A 50 -0.08 2.03 -7.39
C ARG A 50 0.46 3.32 -7.99
N ILE A 51 0.99 4.22 -7.15
CA ILE A 51 1.70 5.42 -7.61
C ILE A 51 3.20 5.14 -7.50
N THR A 52 3.87 4.90 -8.63
CA THR A 52 5.30 4.53 -8.68
C THR A 52 6.10 5.65 -9.31
N GLY A 53 7.04 6.24 -8.57
CA GLY A 53 7.88 7.34 -9.07
C GLY A 53 7.07 8.60 -9.37
N ALA A 54 7.22 9.66 -8.60
CA ALA A 54 6.56 10.92 -8.91
C ALA A 54 7.35 11.67 -10.00
N PRO A 55 6.75 12.02 -11.16
CA PRO A 55 7.42 12.90 -12.12
C PRO A 55 7.54 14.34 -11.59
N THR A 56 6.55 14.84 -10.83
CA THR A 56 6.56 16.15 -10.15
C THR A 56 5.60 16.17 -8.95
N ALA A 57 5.95 16.91 -7.89
CA ALA A 57 5.15 17.01 -6.66
C ALA A 57 3.76 17.63 -6.87
N ASP A 58 3.64 18.54 -7.86
CA ASP A 58 2.43 19.31 -8.13
C ASP A 58 1.22 18.46 -8.53
N PHE A 59 1.43 17.25 -9.06
CA PHE A 59 0.36 16.34 -9.45
C PHE A 59 0.09 15.22 -8.45
N TYR A 60 0.88 15.12 -7.38
CA TYR A 60 0.79 13.99 -6.45
C TYR A 60 -0.60 13.91 -5.80
N GLY A 61 -1.18 15.07 -5.44
CA GLY A 61 -2.54 15.13 -4.90
C GLY A 61 -3.60 14.52 -5.82
N ALA A 62 -3.54 14.84 -7.12
CA ALA A 62 -4.50 14.32 -8.10
C ALA A 62 -4.39 12.80 -8.30
N PHE A 63 -3.15 12.26 -8.30
CA PHE A 63 -2.93 10.81 -8.38
C PHE A 63 -3.45 10.09 -7.12
N ILE A 64 -3.19 10.65 -5.94
CA ILE A 64 -3.69 10.12 -4.68
C ILE A 64 -5.23 10.14 -4.66
N ASP A 65 -5.86 11.26 -5.04
CA ASP A 65 -7.31 11.39 -5.07
C ASP A 65 -7.96 10.38 -6.02
N ARG A 66 -7.37 10.18 -7.21
CA ARG A 66 -7.86 9.19 -8.16
C ARG A 66 -7.76 7.78 -7.60
N ALA A 67 -6.57 7.41 -7.10
CA ALA A 67 -6.35 6.07 -6.55
C ALA A 67 -7.20 5.80 -5.31
N LEU A 68 -7.48 6.82 -4.48
CA LEU A 68 -8.42 6.73 -3.36
C LEU A 68 -9.86 6.48 -3.82
N LYS A 69 -10.34 7.18 -4.86
CA LYS A 69 -11.68 6.95 -5.42
C LYS A 69 -11.84 5.53 -5.96
N GLU A 70 -10.83 5.05 -6.68
CA GLU A 70 -10.79 3.67 -7.19
C GLU A 70 -10.76 2.65 -6.05
N SER A 71 -9.90 2.88 -5.04
CA SER A 71 -9.80 2.03 -3.85
C SER A 71 -11.12 1.99 -3.06
N ALA A 72 -11.79 3.12 -2.90
CA ALA A 72 -13.08 3.20 -2.21
C ALA A 72 -14.17 2.41 -2.94
N LYS A 73 -14.15 2.38 -4.27
CA LYS A 73 -15.03 1.50 -5.06
C LYS A 73 -14.67 0.03 -4.84
N ALA A 74 -13.37 -0.31 -4.92
CA ALA A 74 -12.89 -1.67 -4.74
C ALA A 74 -13.20 -2.25 -3.35
N ILE A 75 -13.20 -1.43 -2.29
CA ILE A 75 -13.59 -1.86 -0.93
C ILE A 75 -15.08 -2.22 -0.86
N LYS A 76 -15.96 -1.50 -1.56
CA LYS A 76 -17.40 -1.81 -1.58
C LYS A 76 -17.70 -3.14 -2.27
N ASP A 77 -16.91 -3.45 -3.30
CA ASP A 77 -17.00 -4.71 -4.04
C ASP A 77 -16.32 -5.87 -3.28
N GLN A 78 -15.51 -5.54 -2.27
CA GLN A 78 -14.83 -6.51 -1.41
C GLN A 78 -15.82 -7.00 -0.34
N LYS A 79 -16.38 -8.19 -0.53
CA LYS A 79 -17.12 -8.88 0.54
C LYS A 79 -16.21 -8.95 1.78
N PRO A 80 -16.67 -8.58 2.99
CA PRO A 80 -15.86 -8.72 4.19
C PRO A 80 -15.47 -10.19 4.29
N SER A 81 -14.19 -10.49 4.14
CA SER A 81 -13.67 -11.82 4.44
C SER A 81 -13.87 -11.99 5.93
N GLY A 82 -14.83 -12.84 6.29
CA GLY A 82 -15.22 -13.07 7.67
C GLY A 82 -14.00 -13.39 8.52
N ALA A 83 -13.89 -12.70 9.66
CA ALA A 83 -13.25 -13.29 10.81
C ALA A 83 -14.14 -14.48 11.22
N ALA A 84 -13.65 -15.69 10.95
CA ALA A 84 -14.09 -16.92 11.58
C ALA A 84 -13.10 -17.25 12.69
#